data_AF-D7J550-F1
#
_entry.id   AF-D7J550-F1
#
_cell.length_a   1.000
_cell.length_b   1.000
_cell.length_c   1.000
_cell.angle_alpha   90.00
_cell.angle_beta   90.00
_cell.angle_gamma   90.00
#
_symmetry.space_group_name_H-M   'P 1'
#
loop_
_entity.id
_entity.type
_entity.pdbx_description
1 polymer ?
#
loop_
_entity_poly.entity_id
_entity_poly.type
_entity_poly.pdbx_seq_one_letter_code
_entity_poly.pdbx_strand_id
1 'polypeptide(L)' 'MREQVLWRKISRIVLLLSARLEISPERALNLFYETNVCAMLHDSRYGLHLMSDTYIINDVLRELQDKQ' A
#
# COMPACT_ATOMS: atom_id res chain seq x y z
N MET A 1 -4.77 3.12 -15.52
CA MET A 1 -5.38 1.87 -15.00
C MET A 1 -6.87 2.12 -14.75
N ARG A 2 -7.77 1.16 -14.99
CA ARG A 2 -9.19 1.32 -14.59
C ARG A 2 -9.26 1.36 -13.06
N GLU A 3 -10.04 2.29 -12.52
CA GLU A 3 -10.16 2.53 -11.08
C GLU A 3 -10.46 1.24 -10.28
N GLN A 4 -11.36 0.40 -10.80
CA GLN A 4 -11.72 -0.90 -10.19
C GLN A 4 -10.54 -1.85 -9.99
N VAL A 5 -9.53 -1.82 -10.87
CA VAL A 5 -8.33 -2.68 -10.77
C VAL A 5 -7.39 -2.17 -9.68
N LEU A 6 -7.28 -0.83 -9.55
CA LEU A 6 -6.47 -0.20 -8.52
C LEU A 6 -7.06 -0.48 -7.13
N TRP A 7 -8.38 -0.37 -6.98
CA TRP A 7 -9.08 -0.69 -5.73
C TRP A 7 -8.83 -2.12 -5.24
N ARG A 8 -8.89 -3.11 -6.15
CA ARG A 8 -8.56 -4.51 -5.81
C ARG A 8 -7.11 -4.67 -5.37
N LYS A 9 -6.18 -3.96 -6.01
CA LYS A 9 -4.77 -3.98 -5.65
C LYS A 9 -4.54 -3.39 -4.26
N ILE A 10 -5.14 -2.23 -3.96
CA ILE A 10 -5.09 -1.60 -2.64
C ILE A 10 -5.64 -2.54 -1.57
N SER A 11 -6.79 -3.18 -1.81
CA SER A 11 -7.35 -4.16 -0.87
C SER A 11 -6.37 -5.29 -0.54
N ARG A 12 -5.69 -5.86 -1.54
CA ARG A 12 -4.67 -6.90 -1.31
C ARG A 12 -3.48 -6.38 -0.51
N ILE A 13 -2.99 -5.18 -0.82
CA ILE A 13 -1.86 -4.55 -0.10
C ILE A 13 -2.24 -4.32 1.38
N VAL A 14 -3.43 -3.79 1.63
CA VAL A 14 -3.94 -3.53 2.98
C VAL A 14 -4.09 -4.81 3.79
N LEU A 15 -4.61 -5.89 3.20
CA LEU A 15 -4.71 -7.20 3.87
C LEU A 15 -3.34 -7.81 4.17
N LEU A 16 -2.35 -7.64 3.28
CA LEU A 16 -0.98 -8.06 3.55
C LEU A 16 -0.35 -7.21 4.67
N LEU A 17 -0.63 -5.91 4.70
CA LEU A 17 -0.12 -4.99 5.73
C LEU A 17 -0.72 -5.31 7.10
N SER A 18 -2.03 -5.57 7.18
CA SER A 18 -2.69 -5.97 8.42
C SER A 18 -2.10 -7.27 8.97
N ALA A 19 -1.82 -8.24 8.10
CA ALA A 19 -1.18 -9.49 8.50
C ALA A 19 0.28 -9.31 8.97
N ARG A 20 1.05 -8.42 8.33
CA ARG A 20 2.46 -8.15 8.66
C ARG A 20 2.63 -7.38 9.98
N LEU A 21 1.71 -6.48 10.28
CA LEU A 21 1.75 -5.63 11.48
C LEU A 21 0.86 -6.16 12.62
N GLU A 22 0.13 -7.27 12.39
CA GLU A 22 -0.81 -7.85 13.35
C GLU A 22 -1.87 -6.84 13.86
N ILE A 23 -2.38 -6.01 12.94
CA ILE A 23 -3.42 -4.99 13.21
C ILE A 23 -4.70 -5.28 12.44
N SER A 24 -5.81 -4.62 12.79
CA SER A 24 -7.05 -4.76 12.02
C SER A 24 -6.89 -4.22 10.59
N PRO A 25 -7.63 -4.78 9.60
CA PRO A 25 -7.64 -4.25 8.24
C PRO A 25 -8.03 -2.77 8.17
N GLU A 26 -8.95 -2.27 9.02
CA GLU A 26 -9.29 -0.84 9.01
C GLU A 26 -8.11 0.02 9.48
N ARG A 27 -7.37 -0.43 10.49
CA ARG A 27 -6.18 0.29 10.96
C ARG A 27 -5.06 0.26 9.92
N ALA A 28 -4.86 -0.88 9.25
CA ALA A 28 -3.91 -0.99 8.15
C ALA A 28 -4.31 -0.12 6.96
N LEU A 29 -5.61 0.01 6.67
CA LEU A 29 -6.12 0.88 5.61
C LEU A 29 -5.79 2.34 5.89
N ASN A 30 -6.10 2.82 7.11
CA ASN A 30 -5.80 4.19 7.52
C ASN A 30 -4.29 4.46 7.43
N LEU A 31 -3.47 3.55 7.98
CA LEU A 31 -2.02 3.66 7.94
C LEU A 31 -1.50 3.71 6.49
N PHE A 32 -2.01 2.85 5.61
CA PHE A 32 -1.63 2.82 4.21
C PHE A 32 -1.93 4.15 3.51
N TYR A 33 -3.09 4.77 3.76
CA TYR A 33 -3.43 6.07 3.17
C TYR A 33 -2.53 7.22 3.62
N GLU A 34 -1.86 7.09 4.77
CA GLU A 34 -0.91 8.09 5.28
C GLU A 34 0.51 7.95 4.67
N THR A 35 0.72 6.95 3.80
CA THR A 35 2.02 6.72 3.15
C THR A 35 2.18 7.50 1.85
N ASN A 36 3.41 7.97 1.60
CA ASN A 36 3.82 8.49 0.30
C ASN A 36 3.75 7.40 -0.77
N VAL A 37 4.00 6.13 -0.40
CA VAL A 37 3.80 4.99 -1.31
C VAL A 37 2.36 4.93 -1.85
N CYS A 38 1.34 5.18 -1.02
CA CYS A 38 -0.05 5.23 -1.47
C CYS A 38 -0.30 6.39 -2.45
N ALA A 39 0.24 7.58 -2.17
CA ALA A 39 0.16 8.72 -3.09
C ALA A 39 0.83 8.41 -4.44
N MET A 40 2.02 7.80 -4.42
CA MET A 40 2.75 7.36 -5.62
C MET A 40 2.03 6.22 -6.35
N LEU A 41 1.30 5.36 -5.65
CA LEU A 41 0.54 4.26 -6.27
C LEU A 41 -0.61 4.79 -7.15
N HIS A 42 -1.21 5.91 -6.75
CA HIS A 42 -2.25 6.59 -7.54
C HIS A 42 -1.65 7.40 -8.71
N ASP A 43 -0.39 7.79 -8.63
CA ASP A 43 0.29 8.54 -9.67
C ASP A 43 1.00 7.62 -10.68
N SER A 44 0.43 7.55 -11.89
CA SER A 44 0.93 6.71 -12.98
C SER A 44 2.40 6.96 -13.36
N ARG A 45 2.96 8.14 -13.07
CA ARG A 45 4.35 8.49 -13.39
C ARG A 45 5.36 7.60 -12.67
N TYR A 46 5.02 7.08 -11.49
CA TYR A 46 5.89 6.21 -10.71
C TYR A 46 5.79 4.73 -11.10
N GLY A 47 4.79 4.34 -11.89
CA GLY A 47 4.63 2.96 -12.34
C GLY A 47 4.34 1.93 -11.25
N LEU A 48 4.13 2.34 -9.98
CA LEU A 48 3.93 1.41 -8.85
C LEU A 48 2.73 0.47 -9.04
N HIS A 49 1.70 0.90 -9.78
CA HIS A 49 0.54 0.06 -10.08
C HIS A 49 0.90 -1.20 -10.90
N LEU A 50 2.06 -1.21 -11.58
CA LEU A 50 2.59 -2.35 -12.33
C LEU A 50 3.43 -3.30 -11.45
N MET A 51 3.88 -2.84 -10.29
CA MET A 51 4.73 -3.61 -9.39
C MET A 51 3.93 -4.69 -8.64
N SER A 52 4.62 -5.72 -8.15
CA SER A 52 3.99 -6.78 -7.34
C SER A 52 3.46 -6.21 -6.02
N ASP A 53 2.49 -6.89 -5.42
CA ASP A 53 1.97 -6.46 -4.11
C ASP A 53 3.06 -6.55 -3.03
N THR A 54 3.95 -7.54 -3.12
CA THR A 54 5.10 -7.72 -2.23
C THR A 54 6.12 -6.59 -2.34
N TYR A 55 6.35 -6.05 -3.53
CA TYR A 55 7.22 -4.89 -3.72
C TYR A 55 6.65 -3.68 -2.98
N ILE A 56 5.37 -3.38 -3.21
CA ILE A 56 4.71 -2.19 -2.65
C ILE A 56 4.63 -2.25 -1.12
N ILE A 57 4.30 -3.42 -0.55
CA ILE A 57 4.25 -3.56 0.90
C ILE A 57 5.63 -3.40 1.55
N ASN A 58 6.70 -3.83 0.89
CA ASN A 58 8.05 -3.64 1.44
C ASN A 58 8.42 -2.15 1.48
N ASP A 59 8.06 -1.38 0.45
CA ASP A 59 8.24 0.08 0.43
C ASP A 59 7.38 0.75 1.53
N VAL A 60 6.13 0.30 1.73
CA VAL A 60 5.28 0.79 2.83
C VAL A 60 5.91 0.52 4.19
N LEU A 61 6.36 -0.71 4.44
CA LEU A 61 6.98 -1.08 5.72
C LEU A 61 8.26 -0.28 5.98
N ARG A 62 9.06 -0.05 4.93
CA ARG A 62 10.25 0.78 5.01
C ARG A 62 9.90 2.23 5.35
N GLU A 63 8.92 2.83 4.66
CA GLU A 63 8.48 4.20 4.96
C GLU A 63 7.97 4.32 6.40
N LEU A 64 7.25 3.32 6.91
CA LEU A 64 6.76 3.32 8.28
C LEU A 64 7.89 3.19 9.31
N GLN A 65 8.93 2.41 9.02
CA GLN A 65 10.13 2.33 9.85
C GLN A 65 10.92 3.63 9.86
N ASP A 66 11.04 4.31 8.71
CA ASP A 66 11.76 5.58 8.60
C ASP A 66 11.04 6.74 9.30
N LYS A 67 9.73 6.63 9.53
CA LYS A 67 8.91 7.62 10.27
C LYS A 67 8.90 7.42 11.80
N GLN A 68 9.43 6.31 12.30
CA GLN A 68 9.55 6.01 13.74
C GLN A 68 10.87 6.49 14.32
#